data_AF-J0ZVD5-F1
#
_entry.id   AF-J0ZVD5-F1
#
_cell.length_a   1.000
_cell.length_b   1.000
_cell.length_c   1.000
_cell.angle_alpha   90.00
_cell.angle_beta   90.00
_cell.angle_gamma   90.00
#
_symmetry.space_group_name_H-M   'P 1'
#
loop_
_entity.id
_entity.type
_entity.pdbx_description
1 polymer ?
#
loop_
_entity_poly.entity_id
_entity_poly.type
_entity_poly.pdbx_seq_one_letter_code
_entity_poly.pdbx_strand_id
1 'polypeptide(L)'
;MEKRIRARQKAYFKRLYRKIAFVCMILFCIVFLCFVFAKAISYFSSHKKIAQQAPVELTIPVFDLRVYCKEISASVTPDMKREVYQHCLNLESEAYFSIREMWDKLSDTAKKQCLKRVRPGDGNYFLLRDCFLNEKESEKDRKRNYF
;
A
#
# COMPACT_ATOMS: atom_id res chain seq x y z
N MET A 1 -28.96 53.40 -54.16
CA MET A 1 -27.71 52.66 -54.43
C MET A 1 -27.11 52.02 -53.17
N GLU A 2 -27.13 52.67 -52.01
CA GLU A 2 -26.51 52.18 -50.76
C GLU A 2 -27.07 50.87 -50.17
N LYS A 3 -28.40 50.62 -50.27
CA LYS A 3 -29.02 49.42 -49.68
C LYS A 3 -28.53 48.12 -50.34
N ARG A 4 -28.21 48.14 -51.63
CA ARG A 4 -27.67 46.97 -52.37
C ARG A 4 -26.20 46.70 -52.03
N ILE A 5 -25.42 47.73 -51.70
CA ILE A 5 -24.01 47.61 -51.30
C ILE A 5 -23.89 47.00 -49.89
N ARG A 6 -24.72 47.45 -48.94
CA ARG A 6 -24.80 46.87 -47.58
C ARG A 6 -25.22 45.39 -47.57
N ALA A 7 -26.13 44.98 -48.46
CA ALA A 7 -26.54 43.58 -48.57
C ALA A 7 -25.41 42.66 -49.08
N ARG A 8 -24.60 43.15 -50.04
CA ARG A 8 -23.43 42.42 -50.56
C ARG A 8 -22.30 42.30 -49.52
N GLN A 9 -22.04 43.34 -48.74
CA GLN A 9 -21.08 43.28 -47.63
C GLN A 9 -21.51 42.27 -46.55
N LYS A 10 -22.79 42.25 -46.15
CA LYS A 10 -23.31 41.26 -45.18
C LYS A 10 -23.16 39.82 -45.68
N ALA A 11 -23.40 39.57 -46.97
CA ALA A 11 -23.22 38.24 -47.55
C ALA A 11 -21.74 37.80 -47.58
N TYR A 12 -20.82 38.74 -47.85
CA TYR A 12 -19.37 38.49 -47.81
C TYR A 12 -18.87 38.21 -46.39
N PHE A 13 -19.24 39.04 -45.42
CA PHE A 13 -18.91 38.83 -44.00
C PHE A 13 -19.49 37.53 -43.45
N LYS A 14 -20.69 37.11 -43.87
CA LYS A 14 -21.29 35.82 -43.43
C LYS A 14 -20.51 34.61 -43.94
N ARG A 15 -19.90 34.69 -45.13
CA ARG A 15 -19.01 33.64 -45.66
C ARG A 15 -17.65 33.65 -44.96
N LEU A 16 -17.09 34.84 -44.73
CA LEU A 16 -15.82 35.01 -44.03
C LEU A 16 -15.92 34.51 -42.57
N TYR A 17 -16.98 34.90 -41.86
CA TYR A 17 -17.25 34.45 -40.49
C TYR A 17 -17.42 32.93 -40.40
N ARG A 18 -18.08 32.29 -41.38
CA ARG A 18 -18.18 30.82 -41.43
C ARG A 18 -16.83 30.13 -41.55
N LYS A 19 -15.92 30.68 -42.37
CA LYS A 19 -14.55 30.14 -42.51
C LYS A 19 -13.76 30.34 -41.21
N ILE A 20 -13.84 31.52 -40.62
CA ILE A 20 -13.16 31.83 -39.35
C ILE A 20 -13.69 30.93 -38.22
N ALA A 21 -15.01 30.79 -38.11
CA ALA A 21 -15.63 29.91 -37.11
C ALA A 21 -15.20 28.44 -37.27
N PHE A 22 -15.05 27.96 -38.51
CA PHE A 22 -14.56 26.62 -38.78
C PHE A 22 -13.11 26.41 -38.34
N VAL A 23 -12.23 27.39 -38.61
CA VAL A 23 -10.83 27.36 -38.16
C VAL A 23 -10.75 27.42 -36.64
N CYS A 24 -11.53 28.28 -36.00
CA CYS A 24 -11.58 28.36 -34.53
C CYS A 24 -12.07 27.05 -33.91
N MET A 25 -13.11 26.41 -34.48
CA MET A 25 -13.59 25.11 -34.00
C MET A 25 -12.51 24.03 -34.08
N ILE A 26 -11.76 23.96 -35.18
CA ILE A 26 -10.67 22.99 -35.31
C ILE A 26 -9.57 23.23 -34.26
N LEU A 27 -9.16 24.49 -34.08
CA LEU A 27 -8.16 24.85 -33.07
C LEU A 27 -8.63 24.46 -31.65
N PHE A 28 -9.90 24.72 -31.33
CA PHE A 28 -10.47 24.30 -30.05
C PHE A 28 -10.46 22.78 -29.86
N CYS A 29 -10.83 22.02 -30.90
CA CYS A 29 -10.77 20.55 -30.85
C CYS A 29 -9.34 20.04 -30.61
N ILE A 30 -8.34 20.62 -31.27
CA ILE A 30 -6.93 20.23 -31.10
C ILE A 30 -6.48 20.49 -29.65
N VAL A 31 -6.76 21.68 -29.10
CA VAL A 31 -6.39 22.03 -27.72
C VAL A 31 -7.05 21.08 -26.72
N PHE A 32 -8.34 20.77 -26.94
CA PHE A 32 -9.08 19.87 -26.06
C PHE A 32 -8.50 18.45 -26.08
N LEU A 33 -8.17 17.92 -27.28
CA LEU A 33 -7.54 16.61 -27.43
C LEU A 33 -6.16 16.58 -26.76
N CYS A 34 -5.33 17.60 -26.95
CA CYS A 34 -4.03 17.71 -26.28
C CYS A 34 -4.15 17.71 -24.75
N PHE A 35 -5.15 18.42 -24.20
CA PHE A 35 -5.38 18.46 -22.76
C PHE A 35 -5.81 17.10 -22.20
N VAL A 36 -6.71 16.40 -22.89
CA VAL A 36 -7.15 15.05 -22.50
C VAL A 36 -5.99 14.05 -22.58
N PHE A 37 -5.18 14.09 -23.65
CA PHE A 37 -4.00 13.24 -23.79
C PHE A 37 -2.97 13.50 -22.69
N ALA A 38 -2.64 14.76 -22.38
CA ALA A 38 -1.71 15.10 -21.31
C ALA A 38 -2.20 14.60 -19.93
N LYS A 39 -3.51 14.74 -19.65
CA LYS A 39 -4.12 14.21 -18.43
C LYS A 39 -4.09 12.68 -18.37
N ALA A 40 -4.37 11.99 -19.48
CA ALA A 40 -4.32 10.53 -19.56
C ALA A 40 -2.89 10.00 -19.33
N ILE A 41 -1.88 10.62 -19.93
CA ILE A 41 -0.46 10.26 -19.74
C ILE A 41 -0.03 10.51 -18.29
N SER A 42 -0.44 11.63 -17.68
CA SER A 42 -0.15 11.94 -16.27
C SER A 42 -0.82 10.96 -15.29
N TYR A 43 -2.08 10.60 -15.56
CA TYR A 43 -2.80 9.59 -14.78
C TYR A 43 -2.14 8.21 -14.90
N PHE A 44 -1.77 7.81 -16.11
CA PHE A 44 -1.11 6.53 -16.37
C PHE A 44 0.30 6.47 -15.78
N SER A 45 1.05 7.58 -15.83
CA SER A 45 2.38 7.71 -15.21
C SER A 45 2.32 7.63 -13.68
N SER A 46 1.28 8.21 -13.06
CA SER A 46 1.05 8.09 -11.61
C SER A 46 0.69 6.65 -11.21
N HIS A 47 -0.09 5.94 -12.03
CA HIS A 47 -0.42 4.52 -11.79
C HIS A 47 0.75 3.56 -12.02
N LYS A 48 1.76 3.95 -12.82
CA LYS A 48 2.98 3.15 -13.06
C LYS A 48 3.97 3.14 -11.89
N LYS A 49 3.74 3.93 -10.84
CA LYS A 49 4.55 3.92 -9.60
C LYS A 49 4.09 2.88 -8.57
N ILE A 50 3.26 1.92 -8.95
CA ILE A 50 3.17 0.67 -8.19
C ILE A 50 4.38 -0.16 -8.61
N ALA A 51 5.53 0.15 -8.02
CA ALA A 51 6.65 -0.77 -8.03
C ALA A 51 6.11 -2.10 -7.50
N GLN A 52 5.97 -3.08 -8.40
CA GLN A 52 5.95 -4.49 -8.03
C GLN A 52 7.32 -4.75 -7.38
N GLN A 53 7.39 -4.45 -6.10
CA GLN A 53 8.43 -4.98 -5.24
C GLN A 53 8.28 -6.49 -5.40
N ALA A 54 9.30 -7.12 -6.00
CA ALA A 54 9.36 -8.56 -6.20
C ALA A 54 8.82 -9.24 -4.94
N PRO A 55 8.01 -10.31 -5.05
CA PRO A 55 7.44 -10.96 -3.89
C PRO A 55 8.63 -11.41 -3.02
N VAL A 56 8.94 -10.63 -1.99
CA VAL A 56 9.87 -11.04 -0.95
C VAL A 56 9.17 -12.24 -0.36
N GLU A 57 9.74 -13.41 -0.58
CA GLU A 57 9.26 -14.65 0.01
C GLU A 57 9.07 -14.36 1.50
N LEU A 58 7.81 -14.35 1.95
CA LEU A 58 7.54 -14.10 3.35
C LEU A 58 7.97 -15.34 4.11
N THR A 59 9.20 -15.28 4.60
CA THR A 59 9.78 -16.25 5.52
C THR A 59 9.59 -15.78 6.95
N ILE A 60 9.53 -16.74 7.87
CA ILE A 60 9.53 -16.43 9.30
C ILE A 60 10.86 -15.72 9.63
N PRO A 61 10.84 -14.53 10.26
CA PRO A 61 12.05 -13.80 10.60
C PRO A 61 12.85 -14.56 11.64
N VAL A 62 14.18 -14.44 11.56
CA VAL A 62 15.09 -15.05 12.54
C VAL A 62 15.38 -14.02 13.62
N PHE A 63 14.91 -14.27 14.84
CA PHE A 63 15.22 -13.46 16.01
C PHE A 63 16.36 -14.09 16.84
N ASP A 64 17.20 -13.26 17.45
CA ASP A 64 18.26 -13.72 18.35
C ASP A 64 17.72 -13.97 19.76
N LEU A 65 17.16 -15.17 19.94
CA LEU A 65 16.63 -15.68 21.21
C LEU A 65 17.65 -15.60 22.36
N ARG A 66 18.93 -15.81 22.06
CA ARG A 66 19.96 -15.88 23.10
C ARG A 66 20.23 -14.51 23.69
N VAL A 67 20.27 -13.48 22.85
CA VAL A 67 20.40 -12.08 23.29
C VAL A 67 19.14 -11.69 24.06
N TYR A 68 17.96 -11.89 23.48
CA TYR A 68 16.69 -11.53 24.12
C TYR A 68 16.51 -12.19 25.50
N CYS A 69 16.64 -13.51 25.59
CA CYS A 69 16.46 -14.20 26.88
C CYS A 69 17.56 -13.85 27.89
N LYS A 70 18.78 -13.53 27.42
CA LYS A 70 19.84 -13.05 28.30
C LYS A 70 19.49 -11.69 28.90
N GLU A 71 18.93 -10.79 28.11
CA GLU A 71 18.43 -9.49 28.58
C GLU A 71 17.29 -9.65 29.59
N ILE A 72 16.28 -10.49 29.30
CA ILE A 72 15.18 -10.78 30.22
C ILE A 72 15.70 -11.36 31.55
N SER A 73 16.63 -12.31 31.49
CA SER A 73 17.23 -12.91 32.68
C SER A 73 18.12 -11.93 33.46
N ALA A 74 18.60 -10.84 32.85
CA ALA A 74 19.42 -9.86 33.54
C ALA A 74 18.59 -8.94 34.46
N SER A 75 17.27 -8.88 34.26
CA SER A 75 16.35 -8.07 35.07
C SER A 75 15.92 -8.73 36.38
N VAL A 76 16.28 -9.99 36.61
CA VAL A 76 15.91 -10.75 37.83
C VAL A 76 17.09 -10.94 38.78
N THR A 77 16.82 -11.41 39.99
CA THR A 77 17.87 -11.71 40.97
C THR A 77 18.86 -12.75 40.43
N PRO A 78 20.16 -12.67 40.79
CA PRO A 78 21.18 -13.58 40.29
C PRO A 78 20.85 -15.06 40.49
N ASP A 79 20.19 -15.40 41.59
CA ASP A 79 19.83 -16.77 41.98
C ASP A 79 18.79 -17.38 41.02
N MET A 80 17.88 -16.54 40.50
CA MET A 80 16.81 -16.95 39.58
C MET A 80 17.20 -16.82 38.10
N LYS A 81 18.31 -16.14 37.80
CA LYS A 81 18.74 -15.81 36.43
C LYS A 81 18.80 -17.03 35.51
N ARG A 82 19.32 -18.16 36.01
CA ARG A 82 19.45 -19.40 35.23
C ARG A 82 18.08 -19.99 34.88
N GLU A 83 17.16 -20.01 35.84
CA GLU A 83 15.82 -20.56 35.65
C GLU A 83 15.01 -19.71 34.69
N VAL A 84 15.02 -18.39 34.87
CA VAL A 84 14.33 -17.43 33.98
C VAL A 84 14.88 -17.49 32.56
N TYR A 85 16.19 -17.62 32.40
CA TYR A 85 16.80 -17.78 31.08
C TYR A 85 16.29 -19.04 30.36
N GLN A 86 16.29 -20.20 31.05
CA GLN A 86 15.80 -21.45 30.48
C GLN A 86 14.30 -21.38 30.17
N HIS A 87 13.52 -20.80 31.07
CA HIS A 87 12.09 -20.62 30.88
C HIS A 87 11.79 -19.73 29.66
N CYS A 88 12.50 -18.62 29.51
CA CYS A 88 12.37 -17.74 28.35
C CYS A 88 12.66 -18.48 27.04
N LEU A 89 13.73 -19.27 26.98
CA LEU A 89 14.05 -20.05 25.78
C LEU A 89 12.95 -21.04 25.41
N ASN A 90 12.33 -21.68 26.41
CA ASN A 90 11.23 -22.61 26.19
C ASN A 90 9.98 -21.88 25.64
N LEU A 91 9.61 -20.75 26.23
CA LEU A 91 8.46 -19.96 25.79
C LEU A 91 8.64 -19.43 24.36
N GLU A 92 9.82 -18.92 24.04
CA GLU A 92 10.14 -18.43 22.71
C GLU A 92 10.15 -19.55 21.67
N SER A 93 10.66 -20.73 22.04
CA SER A 93 10.62 -21.91 21.17
C SER A 93 9.19 -22.37 20.91
N GLU A 94 8.34 -22.40 21.94
CA GLU A 94 6.91 -22.70 21.81
C GLU A 94 6.22 -21.68 20.90
N ALA A 95 6.51 -20.38 21.08
CA ALA A 95 5.99 -19.33 20.23
C ALA A 95 6.40 -19.53 18.76
N TYR A 96 7.66 -19.88 18.49
CA TYR A 96 8.13 -20.20 17.15
C TYR A 96 7.38 -21.38 16.52
N PHE A 97 7.19 -22.48 17.26
CA PHE A 97 6.45 -23.64 16.75
C PHE A 97 4.99 -23.29 16.45
N SER A 98 4.36 -22.51 17.31
CA SER A 98 2.99 -22.02 17.11
C SER A 98 2.90 -21.13 15.85
N ILE A 99 3.85 -20.21 15.66
CA ILE A 99 3.92 -19.37 14.45
C ILE A 99 4.08 -20.25 13.22
N ARG A 100 4.98 -21.23 13.24
CA ARG A 100 5.21 -22.13 12.10
C ARG A 100 3.95 -22.88 11.70
N GLU A 101 3.17 -23.37 12.66
CA GLU A 101 1.91 -24.06 12.39
C GLU A 101 0.81 -23.14 11.82
N MET A 102 0.81 -21.86 12.23
CA MET A 102 -0.13 -20.86 11.73
C MET A 102 0.33 -20.18 10.43
N TRP A 103 1.61 -20.27 10.08
CA TRP A 103 2.22 -19.50 9.00
C TRP A 103 1.49 -19.71 7.67
N ASP A 104 1.22 -20.95 7.31
CA ASP A 104 0.56 -21.28 6.04
C ASP A 104 -0.93 -20.92 6.05
N LYS A 105 -1.54 -20.77 7.22
CA LYS A 105 -2.95 -20.41 7.41
C LYS A 105 -3.16 -18.89 7.40
N LEU A 106 -2.11 -18.09 7.55
CA LEU A 106 -2.17 -16.63 7.61
C LEU A 106 -2.10 -16.01 6.21
N SER A 107 -2.87 -14.95 5.99
CA SER A 107 -2.79 -14.16 4.76
C SER A 107 -1.46 -13.41 4.66
N ASP A 108 -0.96 -13.21 3.44
CA ASP A 108 0.27 -12.44 3.21
C ASP A 108 0.16 -11.01 3.72
N THR A 109 -1.05 -10.45 3.74
CA THR A 109 -1.31 -9.12 4.32
C THR A 109 -1.07 -9.11 5.83
N ALA A 110 -1.61 -10.10 6.55
CA ALA A 110 -1.41 -10.24 8.00
C ALA A 110 0.07 -10.47 8.33
N LYS A 111 0.74 -11.35 7.57
CA LYS A 111 2.19 -11.57 7.68
C LYS A 111 2.96 -10.25 7.53
N LYS A 112 2.73 -9.49 6.46
CA LYS A 112 3.41 -8.19 6.24
C LYS A 112 3.14 -7.18 7.35
N GLN A 113 1.91 -7.08 7.84
CA GLN A 113 1.56 -6.13 8.89
C GLN A 113 2.26 -6.46 10.22
N CYS A 114 2.24 -7.72 10.63
CA CYS A 114 2.89 -8.14 11.87
C CYS A 114 4.42 -8.08 11.78
N LEU A 115 5.01 -8.45 10.64
CA LEU A 115 6.45 -8.27 10.40
C LEU A 115 6.87 -6.80 10.40
N LYS A 116 6.00 -5.88 10.00
CA LYS A 116 6.27 -4.44 10.08
C LYS A 116 6.19 -3.93 11.53
N ARG A 117 5.32 -4.52 12.35
CA ARG A 117 5.16 -4.17 13.77
C ARG A 117 6.33 -4.68 14.60
N VAL A 118 6.78 -5.90 14.32
CA VAL A 118 7.90 -6.55 15.00
C VAL A 118 9.18 -6.23 14.24
N ARG A 119 9.95 -5.23 14.69
CA ARG A 119 11.20 -4.84 14.01
C ARG A 119 12.17 -6.03 13.93
N PRO A 120 12.80 -6.29 12.78
CA PRO A 120 13.92 -7.23 12.70
C PRO A 120 15.09 -6.64 13.50
N GLY A 121 15.38 -7.22 14.66
CA GLY A 121 16.43 -6.76 15.58
C GLY A 121 15.96 -6.78 17.03
N ASP A 122 14.86 -6.09 17.33
CA ASP A 122 14.31 -5.96 18.69
C ASP A 122 13.07 -6.86 18.92
N GLY A 123 12.61 -7.53 17.87
CA GLY A 123 11.49 -8.43 17.92
C GLY A 123 11.81 -9.78 18.56
N ASN A 124 10.77 -10.43 19.10
CA ASN A 124 10.83 -11.80 19.57
C ASN A 124 9.63 -12.59 19.01
N TYR A 125 9.68 -13.92 19.10
CA TYR A 125 8.60 -14.76 18.57
C TYR A 125 7.33 -14.61 19.40
N PHE A 126 7.42 -14.31 20.70
CA PHE A 126 6.24 -14.06 21.52
C PHE A 126 5.38 -12.90 20.98
N LEU A 127 6.00 -11.75 20.69
CA LEU A 127 5.35 -10.57 20.11
C LEU A 127 4.80 -10.83 18.72
N LEU A 128 5.53 -11.61 17.91
CA LEU A 128 5.08 -11.97 16.57
C LEU A 128 3.84 -12.89 16.63
N ARG A 129 3.85 -13.87 17.53
CA ARG A 129 2.71 -14.76 17.78
C ARG A 129 1.49 -13.96 18.24
N ASP A 130 1.66 -13.07 19.21
CA ASP A 130 0.58 -12.24 19.73
C ASP A 130 -0.05 -11.38 18.64
N CYS A 131 0.77 -10.77 17.77
CA CYS A 131 0.27 -10.02 16.63
C CYS A 131 -0.61 -10.89 15.69
N PHE A 132 -0.18 -12.12 15.40
CA PHE A 132 -0.97 -13.02 14.55
C PHE A 132 -2.29 -13.47 15.18
N LEU A 133 -2.31 -13.68 16.50
CA LEU A 133 -3.54 -14.01 17.21
C LEU A 133 -4.53 -12.84 17.18
N ASN A 134 -4.05 -11.62 17.44
CA ASN A 134 -4.85 -10.41 17.42
C ASN A 134 -5.41 -10.08 16.02
N GLU A 135 -4.62 -10.27 14.96
CA GLU A 135 -5.09 -10.04 13.59
C GLU A 135 -6.20 -11.02 13.21
N LYS A 136 -6.05 -12.30 13.59
CA LYS A 136 -7.05 -13.36 13.37
C LYS A 136 -8.35 -13.10 14.13
N GLU A 137 -8.28 -12.54 15.33
CA GLU A 137 -9.46 -12.14 16.10
C GLU A 137 -10.16 -10.94 15.47
N SER A 138 -9.39 -9.93 15.05
CA SER A 138 -9.95 -8.76 14.34
C SER A 138 -10.63 -9.15 13.01
N GLU A 139 -10.12 -10.15 12.30
CA GLU A 139 -10.72 -10.65 11.07
C GLU A 139 -12.05 -11.35 11.36
N LYS A 140 -12.13 -12.12 12.45
CA LYS A 140 -13.39 -12.75 12.90
C LYS A 140 -14.43 -11.71 13.31
N ASP A 141 -14.04 -10.69 14.05
CA ASP A 141 -14.96 -9.63 14.47
C ASP A 141 -15.44 -8.77 13.29
N ARG A 142 -14.56 -8.50 12.32
CA ARG A 142 -14.96 -7.84 11.06
C ARG A 142 -15.95 -8.68 10.26
N LYS A 143 -15.80 -10.01 10.21
CA LYS A 143 -16.79 -10.90 9.58
C LYS A 143 -18.11 -10.95 10.35
N ARG A 144 -18.07 -10.89 11.68
CA ARG A 144 -19.26 -10.93 12.53
C ARG A 144 -20.11 -9.67 12.42
N ASN A 145 -19.48 -8.50 12.24
CA ASN A 145 -20.15 -7.21 12.08
C ASN A 145 -20.65 -6.92 10.65
N TYR A 146 -20.55 -7.88 9.72
CA TYR A 146 -21.01 -7.73 8.33
C TYR A 146 -22.37 -8.40 8.07
N PHE A 147 -23.09 -8.79 9.13
CA PHE A 147 -24.44 -9.36 9.08
C PHE A 147 -25.50 -8.33 9.43
#